data_AF-A0A966UPY6-F1
#
_entry.id   AF-A0A966UPY6-F1
#
_cell.length_a   1.000
_cell.length_b   1.000
_cell.length_c   1.000
_cell.angle_alpha   90.00
_cell.angle_beta   90.00
_cell.angle_gamma   90.00
#
_symmetry.space_group_name_H-M   'P 1'
#
loop_
_entity.id
_entity.type
_entity.pdbx_description
1 polymer ?
#
loop_
_entity_poly.entity_id
_entity_poly.type
_entity_poly.pdbx_seq_one_letter_code
_entity_poly.pdbx_strand_id
1 'polypeptide(L)'
;MFGNAAANAFIQATGITGATQKAAITQLCIDLQASGLWSKMKAVYPMVTDNYNLLSYTEDFTNAYWSTLDASITSNSTTAPNGTLTAETFTRNSNTGYLYNTPTTLNSGNYTISVYAKANTSSSFRLDLIALSFTQGATCNFNLSNGTASTPTLYGTANNFMATIENVGNGWYRCSLSGNLGNSGSYYTEYALTTTGSIYLWGSQLQTGSTLSAYQPILTTPSAFMASQMKYNLKDARDLDAAFRLTWSGGWTYSATGATPNGTNAYADTKFIPNTSFTSNNSSFSVYSRTDNINGGDVMGTTSGIANRCFMFIRYGANQSQINHNSGSVLAPTTLTSLGTFLTSRTALGHRYYVNNTLSASSNLAETGLSTVSFYIGADNTSGSAANYTNRQFAFSHIGDGLTDQESFLFNQIVEKYQVALSRGVQAAQSFYYNSAYSNEANTYLYSTQITGTTQVSDLLYKWCSTEWYEWLGKYKFNSLWFNTRTE
;
A
#
# COMPACT_ATOMS: atom_id res chain seq x y z
N MET A 1 -19.81 -14.63 -0.82
CA MET A 1 -18.37 -14.32 -0.73
C MET A 1 -17.92 -14.61 0.69
N PHE A 2 -17.42 -15.81 0.96
CA PHE A 2 -16.77 -16.09 2.25
C PHE A 2 -15.31 -15.68 2.12
N GLY A 3 -14.92 -14.62 2.84
CA GLY A 3 -13.58 -14.04 2.77
C GLY A 3 -12.51 -15.03 3.23
N ASN A 4 -11.35 -14.95 2.58
CA ASN A 4 -10.16 -15.70 2.96
C ASN A 4 -9.74 -15.31 4.40
N ALA A 5 -9.64 -16.28 5.31
CA ALA A 5 -9.34 -16.03 6.73
C ALA A 5 -8.05 -15.22 6.94
N ALA A 6 -7.02 -15.45 6.13
CA ALA A 6 -5.76 -14.72 6.22
C ALA A 6 -5.92 -13.26 5.75
N ALA A 7 -6.65 -13.03 4.65
CA ALA A 7 -6.97 -11.68 4.19
C ALA A 7 -7.77 -10.90 5.24
N ASN A 8 -8.77 -11.53 5.86
CA ASN A 8 -9.58 -10.90 6.91
C ASN A 8 -8.73 -10.55 8.14
N ALA A 9 -7.86 -11.45 8.59
CA ALA A 9 -6.94 -11.19 9.70
C ALA A 9 -5.99 -10.03 9.40
N PHE A 10 -5.46 -9.97 8.17
CA PHE A 10 -4.59 -8.87 7.73
C PHE A 10 -5.34 -7.53 7.65
N ILE A 11 -6.54 -7.50 7.07
CA ILE A 11 -7.37 -6.29 6.99
C ILE A 11 -7.72 -5.80 8.40
N GLN A 12 -8.03 -6.70 9.32
CA GLN A 12 -8.29 -6.35 10.73
C GLN A 12 -7.05 -5.78 11.41
N ALA A 13 -5.88 -6.44 11.28
CA ALA A 13 -4.64 -6.00 11.91
C ALA A 13 -4.16 -4.64 11.39
N THR A 14 -4.36 -4.37 10.10
CA THR A 14 -3.98 -3.10 9.45
C THR A 14 -4.98 -1.97 9.65
N GLY A 15 -6.22 -2.28 10.06
CA GLY A 15 -7.29 -1.29 10.13
C GLY A 15 -7.70 -0.71 8.77
N ILE A 16 -7.35 -1.36 7.65
CA ILE A 16 -7.72 -0.90 6.32
C ILE A 16 -9.24 -0.95 6.17
N THR A 17 -9.81 0.16 5.71
CA THR A 17 -11.25 0.36 5.50
C THR A 17 -11.62 0.43 4.01
N GLY A 18 -10.73 0.92 3.17
CA GLY A 18 -10.93 1.15 1.73
C GLY A 18 -11.34 -0.10 0.95
N ALA A 19 -12.43 0.01 0.18
CA ALA A 19 -13.03 -1.12 -0.55
C ALA A 19 -12.07 -1.71 -1.60
N THR A 20 -11.38 -0.85 -2.36
CA THR A 20 -10.41 -1.26 -3.38
C THR A 20 -9.26 -2.05 -2.77
N GLN A 21 -8.68 -1.56 -1.65
CA GLN A 21 -7.59 -2.22 -0.94
C GLN A 21 -8.03 -3.57 -0.38
N LYS A 22 -9.21 -3.64 0.26
CA LYS A 22 -9.78 -4.89 0.78
C LYS A 22 -10.00 -5.92 -0.33
N ALA A 23 -10.56 -5.51 -1.46
CA ALA A 23 -10.78 -6.38 -2.61
C ALA A 23 -9.47 -6.91 -3.18
N ALA A 24 -8.47 -6.04 -3.38
CA ALA A 24 -7.16 -6.42 -3.90
C ALA A 24 -6.43 -7.40 -2.96
N ILE A 25 -6.42 -7.17 -1.65
CA ILE A 25 -5.82 -8.07 -0.65
C ILE A 25 -6.53 -9.43 -0.65
N THR A 26 -7.86 -9.42 -0.66
CA THR A 26 -8.66 -10.65 -0.67
C THR A 26 -8.38 -11.47 -1.93
N GLN A 27 -8.35 -10.82 -3.09
CA GLN A 27 -8.09 -11.48 -4.36
C GLN A 27 -6.66 -12.03 -4.43
N LEU A 28 -5.66 -11.29 -3.94
CA LEU A 28 -4.28 -11.76 -3.83
C LEU A 28 -4.20 -13.09 -3.05
N CYS A 29 -4.86 -13.18 -1.89
CA CYS A 29 -4.86 -14.42 -1.11
C CYS A 29 -5.59 -15.57 -1.82
N ILE A 30 -6.74 -15.29 -2.46
CA ILE A 30 -7.49 -16.28 -3.24
C ILE A 30 -6.61 -16.84 -4.37
N ASP A 31 -5.95 -15.96 -5.13
CA ASP A 31 -5.14 -16.35 -6.27
C ASP A 31 -3.90 -17.15 -5.85
N LEU A 32 -3.24 -16.75 -4.76
CA LEU A 32 -2.12 -17.51 -4.18
C LEU A 32 -2.56 -18.91 -3.70
N GLN A 33 -3.77 -19.04 -3.17
CA GLN A 33 -4.29 -20.35 -2.75
C GLN A 33 -4.68 -21.23 -3.94
N ALA A 34 -5.40 -20.67 -4.90
CA ALA A 34 -5.86 -21.40 -6.10
C ALA A 34 -4.68 -21.92 -6.94
N SER A 35 -3.58 -21.17 -6.98
CA SER A 35 -2.34 -21.58 -7.67
C SER A 35 -1.47 -22.57 -6.87
N GLY A 36 -1.82 -22.86 -5.60
CA GLY A 36 -1.01 -23.69 -4.69
C GLY A 36 0.16 -22.96 -4.02
N LEU A 37 0.46 -21.72 -4.44
CA LEU A 37 1.59 -20.92 -3.96
C LEU A 37 1.48 -20.53 -2.49
N TRP A 38 0.26 -20.39 -1.94
CA TRP A 38 0.05 -19.98 -0.55
C TRP A 38 0.78 -20.86 0.47
N SER A 39 0.89 -22.16 0.18
CA SER A 39 1.59 -23.13 1.03
C SER A 39 3.11 -22.90 1.10
N LYS A 40 3.66 -22.26 0.06
CA LYS A 40 5.09 -21.92 -0.07
C LYS A 40 5.44 -20.55 0.48
N MET A 41 4.46 -19.70 0.77
CA MET A 41 4.71 -18.36 1.32
C MET A 41 5.04 -18.44 2.82
N LYS A 42 6.12 -17.78 3.25
CA LYS A 42 6.46 -17.60 4.68
C LYS A 42 6.17 -16.16 5.13
N ALA A 43 6.60 -15.19 4.34
CA ALA A 43 6.30 -13.78 4.55
C ALA A 43 5.88 -13.09 3.25
N VAL A 44 4.79 -12.33 3.29
CA VAL A 44 4.27 -11.57 2.16
C VAL A 44 3.91 -10.18 2.65
N TYR A 45 4.51 -9.15 2.05
CA TYR A 45 4.32 -7.75 2.42
C TYR A 45 3.69 -6.99 1.25
N PRO A 46 2.36 -6.79 1.25
CA PRO A 46 1.67 -6.15 0.12
C PRO A 46 1.91 -4.64 0.00
N MET A 47 2.58 -4.00 0.98
CA MET A 47 2.87 -2.55 1.01
C MET A 47 1.65 -1.69 0.66
N VAL A 48 0.55 -1.89 1.39
CA VAL A 48 -0.76 -1.28 1.11
C VAL A 48 -1.19 -0.39 2.27
N THR A 49 -1.85 0.71 1.92
CA THR A 49 -2.46 1.67 2.83
C THR A 49 -3.72 2.24 2.19
N ASP A 50 -4.65 2.68 3.02
CA ASP A 50 -5.82 3.47 2.64
C ASP A 50 -5.82 4.83 3.36
N ASN A 51 -4.65 5.38 3.71
CA ASN A 51 -4.55 6.71 4.30
C ASN A 51 -5.10 7.77 3.33
N TYR A 52 -6.13 8.50 3.76
CA TYR A 52 -6.68 9.64 3.05
C TYR A 52 -6.78 10.90 3.92
N ASN A 53 -6.58 10.81 5.23
CA ASN A 53 -6.43 11.99 6.08
C ASN A 53 -4.97 12.46 6.09
N LEU A 54 -4.76 13.72 5.72
CA LEU A 54 -3.45 14.37 5.58
C LEU A 54 -2.99 15.05 6.88
N LEU A 55 -3.84 15.09 7.90
CA LEU A 55 -3.55 15.72 9.18
C LEU A 55 -2.96 14.74 10.18
N SER A 56 -2.24 15.26 11.17
CA SER A 56 -1.71 14.51 12.30
C SER A 56 -2.52 14.80 13.56
N TYR A 57 -2.50 13.89 14.53
CA TYR A 57 -3.12 14.06 15.85
C TYR A 57 -4.55 14.62 15.77
N THR A 58 -5.39 13.99 14.94
CA THR A 58 -6.68 14.53 14.50
C THR A 58 -7.76 14.58 15.56
N GLU A 59 -7.48 14.02 16.74
CA GLU A 59 -8.32 14.01 17.94
C GLU A 59 -7.58 14.52 19.19
N ASP A 60 -6.40 15.13 19.01
CA ASP A 60 -5.62 15.74 20.09
C ASP A 60 -5.09 17.13 19.67
N PHE A 61 -5.95 18.14 19.78
CA PHE A 61 -5.66 19.55 19.55
C PHE A 61 -4.76 20.17 20.64
N THR A 62 -4.35 19.41 21.67
CA THR A 62 -3.32 19.85 22.63
C THR A 62 -1.91 19.48 22.19
N ASN A 63 -1.78 18.58 21.21
CA ASN A 63 -0.50 18.19 20.65
C ASN A 63 0.20 19.38 19.95
N ALA A 64 1.53 19.43 20.01
CA ALA A 64 2.33 20.49 19.39
C ALA A 64 2.20 20.62 17.86
N TYR A 65 1.62 19.61 17.18
CA TYR A 65 1.20 19.76 15.79
C TYR A 65 0.17 20.88 15.60
N TRP A 66 -0.64 21.14 16.62
CA TRP A 66 -1.64 22.20 16.67
C TRP A 66 -1.13 23.39 17.50
N SER A 67 -1.27 24.58 16.95
CA SER A 67 -0.89 25.85 17.57
C SER A 67 -2.12 26.71 17.83
N THR A 68 -2.04 27.53 18.87
CA THR A 68 -3.09 28.49 19.22
C THR A 68 -2.57 29.91 19.21
N LEU A 69 -3.40 30.86 18.79
CA LEU A 69 -3.18 32.30 18.95
C LEU A 69 -4.44 32.90 19.58
N ASP A 70 -4.29 33.69 20.64
CA ASP A 70 -5.41 34.32 21.35
C ASP A 70 -6.52 33.33 21.79
N ALA A 71 -6.13 32.08 22.03
CA ALA A 71 -7.02 30.96 22.38
C ALA A 71 -6.36 29.94 23.32
N SER A 72 -7.18 29.05 23.87
CA SER A 72 -6.76 27.93 24.71
C SER A 72 -7.54 26.64 24.39
N ILE A 73 -6.91 25.49 24.60
CA ILE A 73 -7.51 24.16 24.45
C ILE A 73 -7.58 23.47 25.82
N THR A 74 -8.75 22.94 26.16
CA THR A 74 -8.93 22.01 27.30
C THR A 74 -9.24 20.63 26.74
N SER A 75 -8.43 19.62 27.10
CA SER A 75 -8.57 18.27 26.58
C SER A 75 -9.74 17.50 27.17
N ASN A 76 -10.27 16.54 26.41
CA ASN A 76 -11.21 15.51 26.88
C ASN A 76 -12.43 16.07 27.66
N SER A 77 -12.95 17.22 27.23
CA SER A 77 -14.00 17.96 27.93
C SER A 77 -15.40 17.36 27.78
N THR A 78 -15.67 16.64 26.69
CA THR A 78 -16.99 16.05 26.45
C THR A 78 -16.95 14.81 25.56
N THR A 79 -18.06 14.09 25.50
CA THR A 79 -18.19 12.89 24.67
C THR A 79 -18.26 13.28 23.19
N ALA A 80 -17.30 12.81 22.41
CA ALA A 80 -17.21 12.96 20.97
C ALA A 80 -18.28 12.11 20.24
N PRO A 81 -18.54 12.36 18.94
CA PRO A 81 -19.51 11.59 18.15
C PRO A 81 -19.27 10.08 18.11
N ASN A 82 -18.02 9.62 18.30
CA ASN A 82 -17.67 8.20 18.38
C ASN A 82 -18.01 7.56 19.74
N GLY A 83 -18.52 8.32 20.72
CA GLY A 83 -18.89 7.85 22.06
C GLY A 83 -17.77 7.90 23.10
N THR A 84 -16.56 8.37 22.76
CA THR A 84 -15.45 8.48 23.72
C THR A 84 -15.33 9.89 24.31
N LEU A 85 -14.82 10.01 25.54
CA LEU A 85 -14.54 11.31 26.17
C LEU A 85 -13.22 11.89 25.64
N THR A 86 -13.22 12.31 24.38
CA THR A 86 -12.01 12.76 23.66
C THR A 86 -12.17 14.11 22.97
N ALA A 87 -13.37 14.70 22.96
CA ALA A 87 -13.55 16.01 22.35
C ALA A 87 -12.97 17.12 23.24
N GLU A 88 -12.28 18.09 22.64
CA GLU A 88 -11.70 19.22 23.36
C GLU A 88 -12.60 20.45 23.37
N THR A 89 -12.41 21.30 24.37
CA THR A 89 -12.95 22.67 24.37
C THR A 89 -11.93 23.62 23.76
N PHE A 90 -12.33 24.30 22.68
CA PHE A 90 -11.60 25.41 22.10
C PHE A 90 -12.19 26.73 22.58
N THR A 91 -11.41 27.52 23.32
CA THR A 91 -11.83 28.76 23.96
C THR A 91 -11.08 29.95 23.39
N ARG A 92 -11.79 31.00 23.02
CA ARG A 92 -11.21 32.30 22.69
C ARG A 92 -10.82 33.04 23.98
N ASN A 93 -9.61 33.59 24.02
CA ASN A 93 -9.11 34.33 25.18
C ASN A 93 -9.18 35.86 25.01
N SER A 94 -8.95 36.40 23.80
CA SER A 94 -8.81 37.85 23.58
C SER A 94 -9.40 38.32 22.23
N ASN A 95 -8.59 38.53 21.18
CA ASN A 95 -9.02 38.87 19.81
C ASN A 95 -9.64 37.63 19.14
N THR A 96 -9.61 37.52 17.81
CA THR A 96 -9.97 36.26 17.15
C THR A 96 -9.10 35.14 17.70
N GLY A 97 -9.73 34.14 18.32
CA GLY A 97 -9.02 32.97 18.83
C GLY A 97 -8.81 31.98 17.70
N TYR A 98 -7.57 31.54 17.48
CA TYR A 98 -7.20 30.62 16.41
C TYR A 98 -6.68 29.30 16.97
N LEU A 99 -7.03 28.21 16.29
CA LEU A 99 -6.43 26.89 16.42
C LEU A 99 -6.07 26.42 15.00
N TYR A 100 -4.81 26.12 14.75
CA TYR A 100 -4.35 25.74 13.41
C TYR A 100 -3.24 24.70 13.46
N ASN A 101 -3.12 23.89 12.42
CA ASN A 101 -2.07 22.88 12.34
C ASN A 101 -0.70 23.47 11.93
N THR A 102 0.36 22.70 12.11
CA THR A 102 1.60 22.88 11.34
C THR A 102 1.25 22.79 9.85
N PRO A 103 1.68 23.75 9.01
CA PRO A 103 1.16 23.85 7.65
C PRO A 103 1.51 22.60 6.85
N THR A 104 0.56 22.15 6.04
CA THR A 104 0.71 21.00 5.17
C THR A 104 1.02 21.48 3.75
N THR A 105 2.06 20.90 3.14
CA THR A 105 2.38 21.18 1.73
C THR A 105 1.38 20.45 0.84
N LEU A 106 0.58 21.22 0.10
CA LEU A 106 -0.45 20.71 -0.81
C LEU A 106 -0.11 21.12 -2.25
N ASN A 107 -0.43 20.25 -3.20
CA ASN A 107 -0.36 20.56 -4.63
C ASN A 107 -1.63 21.27 -5.08
N SER A 108 -1.59 21.97 -6.21
CA SER A 108 -2.82 22.43 -6.88
C SER A 108 -3.77 21.25 -7.12
N GLY A 109 -5.05 21.45 -6.83
CA GLY A 109 -6.05 20.39 -6.94
C GLY A 109 -7.22 20.60 -5.99
N ASN A 110 -8.13 19.64 -6.01
CA ASN A 110 -9.31 19.62 -5.14
C ASN A 110 -8.96 19.05 -3.77
N TYR A 111 -9.45 19.69 -2.71
CA TYR A 111 -9.32 19.24 -1.33
C TYR A 111 -10.63 19.43 -0.58
N THR A 112 -10.81 18.60 0.44
CA THR A 112 -11.92 18.66 1.37
C THR A 112 -11.36 18.68 2.79
N ILE A 113 -11.69 19.72 3.56
CA ILE A 113 -11.41 19.82 4.99
C ILE A 113 -12.72 19.61 5.76
N SER A 114 -12.66 18.95 6.91
CA SER A 114 -13.79 18.83 7.83
C SER A 114 -13.37 18.77 9.29
N VAL A 115 -14.30 19.08 10.19
CA VAL A 115 -14.17 18.91 11.63
C VAL A 115 -15.55 18.65 12.25
N TYR A 116 -15.59 17.90 13.33
CA TYR A 116 -16.79 17.82 14.16
C TYR A 116 -16.78 18.97 15.16
N ALA A 117 -17.89 19.71 15.21
CA ALA A 117 -18.04 20.85 16.09
C ALA A 117 -19.39 20.81 16.82
N LYS A 118 -19.39 21.24 18.08
CA LYS A 118 -20.60 21.37 18.89
C LYS A 118 -20.57 22.69 19.65
N ALA A 119 -21.72 23.37 19.70
CA ALA A 119 -21.85 24.62 20.42
C ALA A 119 -21.52 24.42 21.91
N ASN A 120 -20.88 25.43 22.50
CA ASN A 120 -20.76 25.56 23.96
C ASN A 120 -21.29 26.93 24.37
N THR A 121 -20.43 27.84 24.83
CA THR A 121 -20.82 29.24 25.12
C THR A 121 -20.86 30.10 23.86
N SER A 122 -20.24 29.66 22.77
CA SER A 122 -20.42 30.16 21.41
C SER A 122 -21.09 29.08 20.55
N SER A 123 -21.82 29.52 19.52
CA SER A 123 -22.46 28.66 18.52
C SER A 123 -21.97 28.95 17.10
N SER A 124 -20.89 29.71 16.93
CA SER A 124 -20.34 30.02 15.62
C SER A 124 -18.83 29.97 15.60
N PHE A 125 -18.27 29.48 14.50
CA PHE A 125 -16.84 29.47 14.24
C PHE A 125 -16.57 29.55 12.74
N ARG A 126 -15.33 29.86 12.39
CA ARG A 126 -14.83 29.90 11.03
C ARG A 126 -13.94 28.69 10.77
N LEU A 127 -14.10 28.06 9.61
CA LEU A 127 -13.26 26.96 9.12
C LEU A 127 -12.51 27.42 7.88
N ASP A 128 -11.19 27.24 7.91
CA ASP A 128 -10.28 27.77 6.92
C ASP A 128 -9.38 26.66 6.35
N LEU A 129 -9.21 26.66 5.04
CA LEU A 129 -8.11 25.98 4.36
C LEU A 129 -7.35 27.04 3.55
N ILE A 130 -6.32 27.63 4.17
CA ILE A 130 -5.72 28.89 3.72
C ILE A 130 -4.19 28.84 3.73
N ALA A 131 -3.57 29.61 2.84
CA ALA A 131 -2.16 29.95 2.94
C ALA A 131 -1.97 31.14 3.90
N LEU A 132 -0.73 31.33 4.38
CA LEU A 132 -0.40 32.42 5.31
C LEU A 132 -0.89 33.78 4.77
N SER A 133 -1.42 34.60 5.69
CA SER A 133 -1.99 35.92 5.41
C SER A 133 -3.15 35.92 4.41
N PHE A 134 -3.89 34.81 4.27
CA PHE A 134 -5.07 34.69 3.39
C PHE A 134 -4.75 35.00 1.92
N THR A 135 -3.53 34.70 1.48
CA THR A 135 -3.09 34.94 0.10
C THR A 135 -3.73 33.97 -0.90
N GLN A 136 -4.16 32.80 -0.43
CA GLN A 136 -4.69 31.70 -1.23
C GLN A 136 -5.56 30.80 -0.35
N GLY A 137 -6.60 30.17 -0.93
CA GLY A 137 -7.47 29.20 -0.23
C GLY A 137 -8.89 29.71 -0.02
N ALA A 138 -9.58 29.18 0.98
CA ALA A 138 -10.97 29.55 1.27
C ALA A 138 -11.30 29.50 2.76
N THR A 139 -12.31 30.28 3.14
CA THR A 139 -12.87 30.34 4.50
C THR A 139 -14.39 30.25 4.45
N CYS A 140 -15.02 29.69 5.48
CA CYS A 140 -16.46 29.71 5.66
C CYS A 140 -16.84 29.82 7.15
N ASN A 141 -17.90 30.57 7.45
CA ASN A 141 -18.47 30.63 8.80
C ASN A 141 -19.58 29.60 8.95
N PHE A 142 -19.55 28.85 10.05
CA PHE A 142 -20.56 27.88 10.43
C PHE A 142 -21.31 28.34 11.66
N ASN A 143 -22.64 28.19 11.65
CA ASN A 143 -23.51 28.42 12.79
C ASN A 143 -24.11 27.09 13.26
N LEU A 144 -23.68 26.67 14.45
CA LEU A 144 -24.03 25.42 15.12
C LEU A 144 -25.40 25.47 15.82
N SER A 145 -25.98 26.67 16.00
CA SER A 145 -27.31 26.78 16.62
C SER A 145 -28.43 26.35 15.69
N ASN A 146 -28.29 26.62 14.40
CA ASN A 146 -29.29 26.33 13.37
C ASN A 146 -28.75 25.41 12.25
N GLY A 147 -27.49 24.97 12.33
CA GLY A 147 -26.89 24.07 11.35
C GLY A 147 -26.74 24.71 9.98
N THR A 148 -26.26 25.96 9.92
CA THR A 148 -26.10 26.70 8.64
C THR A 148 -24.65 27.08 8.37
N ALA A 149 -24.29 27.20 7.09
CA ALA A 149 -22.99 27.66 6.61
C ALA A 149 -23.17 28.92 5.76
N SER A 150 -22.23 29.86 5.84
CA SER A 150 -22.19 31.01 4.93
C SER A 150 -21.70 30.58 3.54
N THR A 151 -21.87 31.46 2.55
CA THR A 151 -21.12 31.33 1.29
C THR A 151 -19.61 31.39 1.60
N PRO A 152 -18.79 30.47 1.08
CA PRO A 152 -17.35 30.53 1.26
C PRO A 152 -16.74 31.79 0.63
N THR A 153 -15.81 32.43 1.33
CA THR A 153 -14.97 33.49 0.77
C THR A 153 -13.70 32.86 0.19
N LEU A 154 -13.36 33.22 -1.05
CA LEU A 154 -12.23 32.67 -1.79
C LEU A 154 -11.07 33.68 -1.82
N TYR A 155 -9.86 33.16 -1.80
CA TYR A 155 -8.63 33.95 -1.87
C TYR A 155 -7.73 33.49 -3.02
N GLY A 156 -7.03 34.43 -3.64
CA GLY A 156 -6.12 34.17 -4.74
C GLY A 156 -6.81 33.46 -5.91
N THR A 157 -6.27 32.32 -6.31
CA THR A 157 -6.76 31.50 -7.44
C THR A 157 -7.70 30.37 -7.02
N ALA A 158 -8.11 30.32 -5.75
CA ALA A 158 -8.98 29.27 -5.25
C ALA A 158 -10.36 29.41 -5.88
N ASN A 159 -10.99 28.30 -6.22
CA ASN A 159 -12.26 28.29 -6.91
C ASN A 159 -13.14 27.11 -6.49
N ASN A 160 -14.44 27.25 -6.71
CA ASN A 160 -15.43 26.19 -6.51
C ASN A 160 -15.44 25.60 -5.09
N PHE A 161 -15.14 26.41 -4.08
CA PHE A 161 -15.30 25.99 -2.70
C PHE A 161 -16.77 26.02 -2.27
N MET A 162 -17.22 24.91 -1.70
CA MET A 162 -18.56 24.70 -1.16
C MET A 162 -18.45 24.28 0.31
N ALA A 163 -19.30 24.85 1.14
CA ALA A 163 -19.40 24.49 2.55
C ALA A 163 -20.62 23.60 2.80
N THR A 164 -20.48 22.60 3.65
CA THR A 164 -21.57 21.74 4.11
C THR A 164 -21.51 21.58 5.62
N ILE A 165 -22.67 21.46 6.25
CA ILE A 165 -22.81 21.22 7.69
C ILE A 165 -23.88 20.14 7.87
N GLU A 166 -23.48 19.03 8.45
CA GLU A 166 -24.34 17.86 8.65
C GLU A 166 -24.52 17.59 10.13
N ASN A 167 -25.76 17.48 10.60
CA ASN A 167 -26.05 17.09 11.98
C ASN A 167 -25.75 15.60 12.17
N VAL A 168 -24.88 15.25 13.12
CA VAL A 168 -24.49 13.86 13.43
C VAL A 168 -25.04 13.37 14.78
N GLY A 169 -26.00 14.11 15.36
CA GLY A 169 -26.67 13.78 16.61
C GLY A 169 -26.01 14.40 17.85
N ASN A 170 -26.74 14.40 18.96
CA ASN A 170 -26.26 14.90 20.27
C ASN A 170 -25.69 16.33 20.25
N GLY A 171 -26.18 17.17 19.33
CA GLY A 171 -25.73 18.56 19.14
C GLY A 171 -24.41 18.71 18.38
N TRP A 172 -23.83 17.62 17.88
CA TRP A 172 -22.65 17.62 17.04
C TRP A 172 -23.02 17.84 15.57
N TYR A 173 -22.18 18.60 14.89
CA TYR A 173 -22.22 18.77 13.45
C TYR A 173 -20.87 18.40 12.84
N ARG A 174 -20.88 17.75 11.67
CA ARG A 174 -19.70 17.66 10.82
C ARG A 174 -19.72 18.82 9.82
N CYS A 175 -18.81 19.76 10.01
CA CYS A 175 -18.67 20.94 9.14
C CYS A 175 -17.56 20.65 8.13
N SER A 176 -17.77 20.95 6.85
CA SER A 176 -16.78 20.73 5.80
C SER A 176 -16.72 21.84 4.76
N LEU A 177 -15.54 22.03 4.18
CA LEU A 177 -15.26 22.99 3.12
C LEU A 177 -14.48 22.25 2.02
N SER A 178 -15.00 22.25 0.79
CA SER A 178 -14.47 21.43 -0.32
C SER A 178 -14.34 22.25 -1.59
N GLY A 179 -13.19 22.27 -2.24
CA GLY A 179 -12.96 23.05 -3.46
C GLY A 179 -11.54 22.94 -4.00
N ASN A 180 -11.23 23.73 -5.03
CA ASN A 180 -9.94 23.72 -5.70
C ASN A 180 -9.02 24.82 -5.14
N LEU A 181 -7.82 24.44 -4.70
CA LEU A 181 -6.84 25.40 -4.16
C LEU A 181 -6.19 26.29 -5.22
N GLY A 182 -6.26 25.95 -6.51
CA GLY A 182 -5.69 26.72 -7.62
C GLY A 182 -4.16 26.64 -7.72
N ASN A 183 -3.45 26.58 -6.59
CA ASN A 183 -1.99 26.62 -6.57
C ASN A 183 -1.39 25.67 -5.51
N SER A 184 -0.15 25.23 -5.76
CA SER A 184 0.63 24.46 -4.78
C SER A 184 1.21 25.40 -3.72
N GLY A 185 1.32 24.95 -2.47
CA GLY A 185 1.85 25.76 -1.38
C GLY A 185 1.69 25.14 0.00
N SER A 186 2.04 25.90 1.03
CA SER A 186 1.85 25.52 2.43
C SER A 186 0.53 26.06 2.95
N TYR A 187 -0.37 25.16 3.33
CA TYR A 187 -1.73 25.48 3.76
C TYR A 187 -1.98 25.07 5.21
N TYR A 188 -2.76 25.88 5.90
CA TYR A 188 -3.26 25.66 7.24
C TYR A 188 -4.71 25.20 7.16
N THR A 189 -5.02 24.18 7.95
CA THR A 189 -6.34 23.89 8.48
C THR A 189 -6.48 24.73 9.74
N GLU A 190 -7.34 25.74 9.70
CA GLU A 190 -7.53 26.69 10.79
C GLU A 190 -9.00 26.75 11.24
N TYR A 191 -9.18 26.85 12.54
CA TYR A 191 -10.45 27.07 13.22
C TYR A 191 -10.37 28.39 13.97
N ALA A 192 -11.32 29.30 13.72
CA ALA A 192 -11.31 30.61 14.34
C ALA A 192 -12.62 30.93 15.07
N LEU A 193 -12.51 31.42 16.30
CA LEU A 193 -13.60 32.02 17.05
C LEU A 193 -13.53 33.54 16.95
N THR A 194 -14.47 34.13 16.21
CA THR A 194 -14.56 35.60 16.02
C THR A 194 -15.41 36.28 17.10
N THR A 195 -16.19 35.50 17.85
CA THR A 195 -17.02 35.93 18.99
C THR A 195 -16.51 35.34 20.30
N THR A 196 -16.76 36.01 21.42
CA THR A 196 -16.34 35.54 22.75
C THR A 196 -17.03 34.23 23.10
N GLY A 197 -16.30 33.31 23.71
CA GLY A 197 -16.81 32.03 24.18
C GLY A 197 -15.95 30.86 23.72
N SER A 198 -16.57 29.68 23.70
CA SER A 198 -15.94 28.43 23.32
C SER A 198 -16.88 27.54 22.53
N ILE A 199 -16.29 26.56 21.85
CA ILE A 199 -16.97 25.44 21.21
C ILE A 199 -16.27 24.14 21.59
N TYR A 200 -16.91 23.00 21.31
CA TYR A 200 -16.24 21.71 21.33
C TYR A 200 -15.81 21.32 19.91
N LEU A 201 -14.60 20.79 19.76
CA LEU A 201 -14.07 20.27 18.52
C LEU A 201 -13.67 18.80 18.69
N TRP A 202 -13.73 18.03 17.61
CA TRP A 202 -13.20 16.68 17.52
C TRP A 202 -12.99 16.28 16.06
N GLY A 203 -12.08 15.34 15.80
CA GLY A 203 -12.00 14.63 14.53
C GLY A 203 -11.76 15.51 13.30
N SER A 204 -10.60 16.16 13.25
CA SER A 204 -10.18 16.95 12.09
C SER A 204 -9.76 16.08 10.91
N GLN A 205 -10.15 16.45 9.68
CA GLN A 205 -9.78 15.72 8.48
C GLN A 205 -9.51 16.66 7.32
N LEU A 206 -8.36 16.46 6.66
CA LEU A 206 -8.04 17.06 5.36
C LEU A 206 -7.75 15.94 4.38
N GLN A 207 -8.36 15.95 3.20
CA GLN A 207 -8.16 14.93 2.18
C GLN A 207 -8.14 15.55 0.78
N THR A 208 -7.59 14.82 -0.17
CA THR A 208 -7.71 15.14 -1.60
C THR A 208 -9.12 14.82 -2.12
N GLY A 209 -9.53 15.52 -3.17
CA GLY A 209 -10.83 15.40 -3.80
C GLY A 209 -11.87 16.38 -3.25
N SER A 210 -13.04 16.40 -3.89
CA SER A 210 -14.15 17.32 -3.60
C SER A 210 -15.29 16.66 -2.83
N THR A 211 -15.13 15.41 -2.40
CA THR A 211 -16.17 14.64 -1.73
C THR A 211 -15.71 14.29 -0.33
N LEU A 212 -16.50 14.68 0.67
CA LEU A 212 -16.28 14.32 2.06
C LEU A 212 -16.39 12.81 2.25
N SER A 213 -15.32 12.14 2.67
CA SER A 213 -15.36 10.72 3.02
C SER A 213 -15.73 10.53 4.49
N ALA A 214 -15.89 9.27 4.91
CA ALA A 214 -15.94 8.92 6.34
C ALA A 214 -14.72 9.48 7.09
N TYR A 215 -14.87 9.69 8.39
CA TYR A 215 -13.75 10.16 9.21
C TYR A 215 -12.68 9.05 9.37
N GLN A 216 -11.41 9.38 9.15
CA GLN A 216 -10.25 8.52 9.42
C GLN A 216 -9.40 9.12 10.53
N PRO A 217 -9.30 8.44 11.69
CA PRO A 217 -8.47 8.91 12.80
C PRO A 217 -7.00 8.70 12.49
N ILE A 218 -6.21 9.77 12.65
CA ILE A 218 -4.75 9.73 12.60
C ILE A 218 -4.25 10.24 13.96
N LEU A 219 -3.99 9.31 14.88
CA LEU A 219 -3.53 9.61 16.24
C LEU A 219 -2.00 9.81 16.34
N THR A 220 -1.32 9.74 15.19
CA THR A 220 0.12 9.94 15.03
C THR A 220 0.33 10.92 13.86
N THR A 221 1.39 10.74 13.07
CA THR A 221 1.52 11.38 11.75
C THR A 221 0.98 10.47 10.63
N PRO A 222 0.57 11.01 9.46
CA PRO A 222 0.19 10.20 8.30
C PRO A 222 1.28 9.21 7.87
N SER A 223 2.55 9.61 7.97
CA SER A 223 3.69 8.74 7.68
C SER A 223 3.74 7.53 8.61
N ALA A 224 3.61 7.75 9.93
CA ALA A 224 3.60 6.68 10.92
C ALA A 224 2.35 5.77 10.79
N PHE A 225 1.20 6.34 10.43
CA PHE A 225 -0.02 5.59 10.16
C PHE A 225 0.15 4.67 8.93
N MET A 226 0.64 5.17 7.81
CA MET A 226 0.91 4.32 6.64
C MET A 226 1.94 3.22 6.95
N ALA A 227 3.01 3.55 7.69
CA ALA A 227 4.01 2.58 8.12
C ALA A 227 3.41 1.47 9.00
N SER A 228 2.45 1.81 9.87
CA SER A 228 1.78 0.83 10.73
C SER A 228 0.86 -0.10 9.94
N GLN A 229 0.28 0.34 8.82
CA GLN A 229 -0.48 -0.52 7.92
C GLN A 229 0.41 -1.44 7.07
N MET A 230 1.58 -0.95 6.64
CA MET A 230 2.46 -1.69 5.72
C MET A 230 3.36 -2.74 6.40
N LYS A 231 3.43 -2.78 7.74
CA LYS A 231 4.39 -3.62 8.46
C LYS A 231 4.01 -5.10 8.55
N TYR A 232 2.74 -5.44 8.33
CA TYR A 232 2.23 -6.78 8.63
C TYR A 232 2.61 -7.80 7.54
N ASN A 233 2.85 -9.03 7.97
CA ASN A 233 2.96 -10.17 7.08
C ASN A 233 1.54 -10.69 6.76
N LEU A 234 1.16 -10.76 5.49
CA LEU A 234 -0.14 -11.28 5.05
C LEU A 234 -0.33 -12.77 5.40
N LYS A 235 0.76 -13.55 5.50
CA LYS A 235 0.69 -14.96 5.88
C LYS A 235 0.31 -15.16 7.35
N ASP A 236 0.74 -14.24 8.21
CA ASP A 236 0.49 -14.21 9.66
C ASP A 236 0.47 -12.74 10.13
N ALA A 237 -0.73 -12.19 10.28
CA ALA A 237 -0.93 -10.77 10.53
C ALA A 237 -0.77 -10.34 12.00
N ARG A 238 -0.21 -11.19 12.86
CA ARG A 238 0.00 -10.85 14.28
C ARG A 238 1.13 -9.83 14.44
N ASP A 239 0.98 -8.90 15.37
CA ASP A 239 1.99 -7.87 15.68
C ASP A 239 3.12 -8.43 16.59
N LEU A 240 3.83 -9.47 16.13
CA LEU A 240 4.90 -10.15 16.88
C LEU A 240 6.05 -10.65 15.98
N ASP A 241 7.25 -10.86 16.54
CA ASP A 241 8.49 -11.01 15.73
C ASP A 241 8.46 -12.37 15.02
N ALA A 242 7.94 -13.39 15.69
CA ALA A 242 7.74 -14.73 15.14
C ALA A 242 6.71 -14.79 13.99
N ALA A 243 5.96 -13.71 13.73
CA ALA A 243 5.07 -13.57 12.58
C ALA A 243 5.75 -12.85 11.42
N PHE A 244 7.04 -12.47 11.58
CA PHE A 244 7.84 -11.73 10.62
C PHE A 244 7.29 -10.34 10.29
N ARG A 245 6.74 -9.64 11.30
CA ARG A 245 6.36 -8.23 11.12
C ARG A 245 7.59 -7.38 10.82
N LEU A 246 7.43 -6.39 9.95
CA LEU A 246 8.48 -5.43 9.66
C LEU A 246 8.73 -4.50 10.84
N THR A 247 10.00 -4.23 11.12
CA THR A 247 10.43 -3.11 11.96
C THR A 247 11.13 -2.08 11.08
N TRP A 248 10.51 -0.93 10.88
CA TRP A 248 11.04 0.16 10.07
C TRP A 248 12.20 0.87 10.79
N SER A 249 13.26 1.19 10.06
CA SER A 249 14.42 1.95 10.53
C SER A 249 14.85 2.98 9.48
N GLY A 250 15.39 4.11 9.92
CA GLY A 250 15.85 5.20 9.05
C GLY A 250 14.74 5.98 8.35
N GLY A 251 15.09 6.71 7.30
CA GLY A 251 14.17 7.61 6.59
C GLY A 251 13.37 6.91 5.50
N TRP A 252 12.12 6.55 5.79
CA TRP A 252 11.18 6.02 4.81
C TRP A 252 10.12 7.06 4.42
N THR A 253 9.75 7.07 3.14
CA THR A 253 8.60 7.81 2.61
C THR A 253 7.52 6.81 2.20
N TYR A 254 6.34 6.90 2.80
CA TYR A 254 5.21 6.02 2.51
C TYR A 254 4.15 6.74 1.67
N SER A 255 3.45 5.98 0.84
CA SER A 255 2.36 6.48 -0.01
C SER A 255 1.38 5.36 -0.34
N ALA A 256 0.22 5.68 -0.93
CA ALA A 256 -0.69 4.68 -1.50
C ALA A 256 -0.01 3.72 -2.51
N THR A 257 1.09 4.16 -3.11
CA THR A 257 1.84 3.38 -4.11
C THR A 257 2.95 2.49 -3.56
N GLY A 258 3.26 2.58 -2.26
CA GLY A 258 4.29 1.75 -1.61
C GLY A 258 5.19 2.53 -0.65
N ALA A 259 6.27 1.88 -0.23
CA ALA A 259 7.26 2.40 0.71
C ALA A 259 8.61 2.66 0.01
N THR A 260 9.15 3.87 0.16
CA THR A 260 10.40 4.30 -0.48
C THR A 260 11.48 4.54 0.59
N PRO A 261 12.56 3.75 0.63
CA PRO A 261 13.72 4.03 1.46
C PRO A 261 14.51 5.23 0.93
N ASN A 262 15.26 5.92 1.79
CA ASN A 262 16.05 7.11 1.42
C ASN A 262 17.41 6.82 0.77
N GLY A 263 17.85 5.55 0.67
CA GLY A 263 19.15 5.19 0.10
C GLY A 263 20.36 5.49 0.98
N THR A 264 20.19 5.83 2.26
CA THR A 264 21.32 6.15 3.16
C THR A 264 21.29 5.43 4.50
N ASN A 265 20.12 5.29 5.13
CA ASN A 265 20.00 4.61 6.42
C ASN A 265 18.67 3.84 6.57
N ALA A 266 17.83 3.84 5.54
CA ALA A 266 16.50 3.25 5.59
C ALA A 266 16.52 1.76 5.28
N TYR A 267 16.03 0.95 6.21
CA TYR A 267 15.79 -0.48 6.02
C TYR A 267 14.58 -0.93 6.83
N ALA A 268 14.01 -2.08 6.50
CA ALA A 268 12.98 -2.74 7.29
C ALA A 268 13.47 -4.15 7.67
N ASP A 269 13.59 -4.40 8.97
CA ASP A 269 13.95 -5.72 9.49
C ASP A 269 12.72 -6.64 9.47
N THR A 270 12.81 -7.74 8.73
CA THR A 270 11.73 -8.72 8.58
C THR A 270 11.61 -9.70 9.75
N LYS A 271 12.63 -9.77 10.62
CA LYS A 271 12.79 -10.82 11.65
C LYS A 271 12.94 -12.23 11.09
N PHE A 272 12.91 -12.40 9.76
CA PHE A 272 13.07 -13.70 9.12
C PHE A 272 14.54 -14.08 9.02
N ILE A 273 14.96 -15.08 9.79
CA ILE A 273 16.33 -15.60 9.78
C ILE A 273 16.39 -16.87 8.89
N PRO A 274 17.14 -16.86 7.77
CA PRO A 274 17.19 -18.00 6.85
C PRO A 274 17.55 -19.33 7.51
N ASN A 275 18.59 -19.37 8.34
CA ASN A 275 19.09 -20.62 8.95
C ASN A 275 18.03 -21.35 9.77
N THR A 276 17.15 -20.63 10.45
CA THR A 276 16.09 -21.24 11.28
C THR A 276 14.75 -21.37 10.57
N SER A 277 14.58 -20.76 9.40
CA SER A 277 13.27 -20.61 8.75
C SER A 277 13.19 -21.24 7.35
N PHE A 278 14.32 -21.49 6.70
CA PHE A 278 14.40 -22.19 5.43
C PHE A 278 14.88 -23.63 5.60
N THR A 279 14.52 -24.44 4.61
CA THR A 279 15.18 -25.72 4.36
C THR A 279 16.26 -25.50 3.30
N SER A 280 17.41 -26.15 3.46
CA SER A 280 18.48 -26.09 2.46
C SER A 280 17.99 -26.44 1.05
N ASN A 281 18.47 -25.69 0.06
CA ASN A 281 18.06 -25.77 -1.33
C ASN A 281 16.56 -25.54 -1.59
N ASN A 282 15.88 -24.82 -0.71
CA ASN A 282 14.46 -24.56 -0.86
C ASN A 282 14.08 -23.19 -0.30
N SER A 283 14.22 -22.16 -1.13
CA SER A 283 13.96 -20.78 -0.74
C SER A 283 13.62 -19.88 -1.93
N SER A 284 12.87 -18.82 -1.69
CA SER A 284 12.56 -17.78 -2.66
C SER A 284 12.41 -16.44 -1.97
N PHE A 285 12.69 -15.37 -2.69
CA PHE A 285 12.36 -14.03 -2.26
C PHE A 285 12.24 -13.08 -3.45
N SER A 286 11.42 -12.06 -3.30
CA SER A 286 11.15 -11.10 -4.38
C SER A 286 10.81 -9.71 -3.86
N VAL A 287 10.94 -8.73 -4.76
CA VAL A 287 10.38 -7.39 -4.59
C VAL A 287 9.63 -6.97 -5.85
N TYR A 288 8.68 -6.05 -5.68
CA TYR A 288 8.07 -5.26 -6.75
C TYR A 288 8.56 -3.82 -6.64
N SER A 289 9.39 -3.39 -7.58
CA SER A 289 9.97 -2.05 -7.61
C SER A 289 9.16 -1.12 -8.51
N ARG A 290 8.93 0.12 -8.05
CA ARG A 290 8.25 1.18 -8.81
C ARG A 290 9.17 2.35 -9.19
N THR A 291 10.47 2.23 -8.95
CA THR A 291 11.43 3.29 -9.26
C THR A 291 12.42 2.77 -10.28
N ASP A 292 12.46 3.41 -11.46
CA ASP A 292 13.51 3.10 -12.43
C ASP A 292 14.72 4.00 -12.23
N ASN A 293 15.84 3.43 -11.80
CA ASN A 293 17.11 4.11 -11.76
C ASN A 293 18.28 3.11 -11.79
N ILE A 294 19.49 3.62 -11.97
CA ILE A 294 20.74 2.85 -11.95
C ILE A 294 21.52 3.06 -10.64
N ASN A 295 20.86 3.53 -9.58
CA ASN A 295 21.51 3.74 -8.29
C ASN A 295 21.80 2.41 -7.61
N GLY A 296 22.87 2.40 -6.82
CA GLY A 296 23.25 1.22 -6.05
C GLY A 296 22.26 0.86 -4.92
N GLY A 297 22.56 -0.22 -4.22
CA GLY A 297 21.84 -0.70 -3.04
C GLY A 297 21.07 -2.00 -3.24
N ASP A 298 21.16 -2.86 -2.23
CA ASP A 298 20.41 -4.10 -2.12
C ASP A 298 18.94 -3.79 -1.84
N VAL A 299 18.04 -4.42 -2.58
CA VAL A 299 16.59 -4.25 -2.38
C VAL A 299 16.07 -5.14 -1.25
N MET A 300 16.73 -6.27 -1.03
CA MET A 300 16.47 -7.18 0.05
C MET A 300 17.70 -8.09 0.23
N GLY A 301 18.13 -8.31 1.46
CA GLY A 301 19.23 -9.24 1.69
C GLY A 301 19.61 -9.50 3.14
N THR A 302 20.46 -10.52 3.29
CA THR A 302 21.21 -10.86 4.49
C THR A 302 22.53 -11.53 4.14
N THR A 303 23.60 -11.14 4.83
CA THR A 303 24.96 -11.66 4.67
C THR A 303 25.61 -11.85 6.04
N SER A 304 25.72 -13.08 6.53
CA SER A 304 26.46 -13.40 7.77
C SER A 304 27.87 -13.94 7.50
N GLY A 305 28.30 -13.93 6.24
CA GLY A 305 29.60 -14.42 5.75
C GLY A 305 29.54 -14.67 4.24
N ILE A 306 30.70 -14.79 3.58
CA ILE A 306 30.74 -14.98 2.11
C ILE A 306 30.01 -16.27 1.69
N ALA A 307 30.05 -17.31 2.52
CA ALA A 307 29.35 -18.57 2.31
C ALA A 307 27.85 -18.54 2.70
N ASN A 308 27.40 -17.51 3.42
CA ASN A 308 26.09 -17.45 4.08
C ASN A 308 25.37 -16.15 3.71
N ARG A 309 25.05 -15.98 2.43
CA ARG A 309 24.43 -14.75 1.92
C ARG A 309 23.24 -15.02 1.01
N CYS A 310 22.19 -14.22 1.17
CA CYS A 310 21.02 -14.15 0.30
C CYS A 310 20.80 -12.67 0.05
N PHE A 311 21.02 -12.17 -1.16
CA PHE A 311 20.71 -10.78 -1.44
C PHE A 311 20.30 -10.60 -2.89
N MET A 312 19.56 -9.53 -3.12
CA MET A 312 19.15 -9.10 -4.44
C MET A 312 19.45 -7.62 -4.60
N PHE A 313 20.12 -7.33 -5.71
CA PHE A 313 20.50 -6.01 -6.15
C PHE A 313 20.09 -5.90 -7.62
N ILE A 314 19.04 -5.13 -7.93
CA ILE A 314 18.30 -5.31 -9.19
C ILE A 314 18.81 -4.48 -10.38
N ARG A 315 19.54 -3.39 -10.16
CA ARG A 315 20.15 -2.58 -11.23
C ARG A 315 21.16 -1.60 -10.63
N TYR A 316 22.34 -1.49 -11.19
CA TYR A 316 23.25 -0.37 -10.91
C TYR A 316 24.10 -0.02 -12.13
N GLY A 317 24.61 1.22 -12.16
CA GLY A 317 25.62 1.73 -13.09
C GLY A 317 25.45 1.22 -14.53
N ALA A 318 26.20 0.16 -14.86
CA ALA A 318 26.27 -0.48 -16.18
C ALA A 318 25.09 -1.42 -16.52
N ASN A 319 23.88 -1.18 -15.99
CA ASN A 319 22.71 -2.04 -16.17
C ASN A 319 22.96 -3.49 -15.71
N GLN A 320 23.56 -3.66 -14.53
CA GLN A 320 23.84 -4.98 -13.97
C GLN A 320 22.98 -5.24 -12.71
N SER A 321 22.46 -6.46 -12.58
CA SER A 321 21.97 -6.98 -11.29
C SER A 321 23.06 -7.78 -10.58
N GLN A 322 22.95 -7.95 -9.28
CA GLN A 322 23.69 -8.94 -8.50
C GLN A 322 22.75 -9.73 -7.61
N ILE A 323 22.83 -11.05 -7.70
CA ILE A 323 21.97 -11.96 -6.95
C ILE A 323 22.84 -13.02 -6.31
N ASN A 324 22.68 -13.20 -5.02
CA ASN A 324 23.17 -14.39 -4.35
C ASN A 324 22.02 -15.08 -3.63
N HIS A 325 22.02 -16.40 -3.74
CA HIS A 325 21.04 -17.23 -3.07
C HIS A 325 21.80 -18.40 -2.45
N ASN A 326 22.46 -18.15 -1.32
CA ASN A 326 23.23 -19.11 -0.53
C ASN A 326 24.31 -19.85 -1.31
N SER A 327 24.98 -19.18 -2.25
CA SER A 327 26.01 -19.80 -3.09
C SER A 327 27.36 -19.11 -2.96
N GLY A 328 28.43 -19.86 -3.22
CA GLY A 328 29.80 -19.33 -3.21
C GLY A 328 30.04 -18.18 -4.20
N SER A 329 29.23 -18.07 -5.26
CA SER A 329 29.35 -17.03 -6.28
C SER A 329 28.04 -16.28 -6.51
N VAL A 330 28.17 -15.04 -6.99
CA VAL A 330 27.07 -14.11 -7.33
C VAL A 330 26.70 -14.29 -8.81
N LEU A 331 25.41 -14.31 -9.13
CA LEU A 331 24.94 -14.12 -10.50
C LEU A 331 24.87 -12.64 -10.83
N ALA A 332 25.40 -12.26 -11.98
CA ALA A 332 25.48 -10.85 -12.37
C ALA A 332 24.93 -10.54 -13.78
N PRO A 333 23.65 -10.85 -14.07
CA PRO A 333 23.07 -10.63 -15.39
C PRO A 333 22.88 -9.15 -15.71
N THR A 334 22.80 -8.85 -17.01
CA THR A 334 22.38 -7.54 -17.51
C THR A 334 20.89 -7.33 -17.24
N THR A 335 20.50 -6.14 -16.79
CA THR A 335 19.13 -5.77 -16.44
C THR A 335 18.85 -4.33 -16.88
N LEU A 336 17.93 -4.18 -17.84
CA LEU A 336 17.65 -2.91 -18.52
C LEU A 336 16.57 -2.06 -17.82
N THR A 337 15.93 -2.60 -16.79
CA THR A 337 14.89 -1.92 -16.02
C THR A 337 15.00 -2.30 -14.55
N SER A 338 14.65 -1.38 -13.66
CA SER A 338 14.43 -1.67 -12.24
C SER A 338 12.95 -1.54 -11.86
N LEU A 339 12.05 -1.68 -12.84
CA LEU A 339 10.59 -1.67 -12.65
C LEU A 339 10.00 -3.07 -12.69
N GLY A 340 8.99 -3.28 -11.86
CA GLY A 340 8.20 -4.50 -11.80
C GLY A 340 8.78 -5.52 -10.82
N THR A 341 8.58 -6.79 -11.12
CA THR A 341 8.89 -7.90 -10.21
C THR A 341 10.28 -8.45 -10.46
N PHE A 342 11.05 -8.58 -9.38
CA PHE A 342 12.36 -9.23 -9.34
C PHE A 342 12.28 -10.40 -8.37
N LEU A 343 12.45 -11.62 -8.87
CA LEU A 343 12.26 -12.86 -8.11
C LEU A 343 13.51 -13.72 -8.22
N THR A 344 14.03 -14.17 -7.08
CA THR A 344 15.01 -15.27 -7.05
C THR A 344 14.40 -16.47 -6.34
N SER A 345 14.70 -17.65 -6.87
CA SER A 345 14.25 -18.90 -6.29
C SER A 345 15.32 -19.97 -6.38
N ARG A 346 15.46 -20.76 -5.32
CA ARG A 346 16.33 -21.92 -5.22
C ARG A 346 15.47 -23.13 -4.93
N THR A 347 15.67 -24.16 -5.75
CA THR A 347 15.16 -25.52 -5.54
C THR A 347 16.35 -26.49 -5.54
N ALA A 348 16.09 -27.79 -5.37
CA ALA A 348 17.12 -28.82 -5.52
C ALA A 348 17.81 -28.80 -6.90
N LEU A 349 17.19 -28.17 -7.91
CA LEU A 349 17.71 -28.05 -9.27
C LEU A 349 18.71 -26.88 -9.47
N GLY A 350 18.92 -26.06 -8.44
CA GLY A 350 19.74 -24.85 -8.50
C GLY A 350 18.93 -23.58 -8.24
N HIS A 351 19.58 -22.42 -8.39
CA HIS A 351 18.91 -21.13 -8.28
C HIS A 351 18.58 -20.50 -9.64
N ARG A 352 17.54 -19.69 -9.67
CA ARG A 352 17.00 -19.01 -10.85
C ARG A 352 16.60 -17.59 -10.47
N TYR A 353 16.84 -16.66 -11.38
CA TYR A 353 16.52 -15.25 -11.22
C TYR A 353 15.66 -14.77 -12.39
N TYR A 354 14.50 -14.21 -12.05
CA TYR A 354 13.51 -13.72 -12.98
C TYR A 354 13.35 -12.21 -12.85
N VAL A 355 13.25 -11.55 -14.00
CA VAL A 355 12.89 -10.14 -14.12
C VAL A 355 11.62 -10.08 -14.95
N ASN A 356 10.51 -9.61 -14.37
CA ASN A 356 9.23 -9.46 -15.06
C ASN A 356 8.84 -10.72 -15.85
N ASN A 357 8.80 -11.85 -15.14
CA ASN A 357 8.48 -13.17 -15.69
C ASN A 357 9.53 -13.78 -16.65
N THR A 358 10.58 -13.05 -17.02
CA THR A 358 11.63 -13.55 -17.91
C THR A 358 12.78 -14.12 -17.08
N LEU A 359 13.20 -15.35 -17.36
CA LEU A 359 14.40 -15.94 -16.77
C LEU A 359 15.63 -15.14 -17.23
N SER A 360 16.24 -14.40 -16.30
CA SER A 360 17.38 -13.52 -16.58
C SER A 360 18.72 -14.21 -16.30
N ALA A 361 18.78 -15.08 -15.28
CA ALA A 361 19.95 -15.91 -15.00
C ALA A 361 19.59 -17.17 -14.21
N SER A 362 20.44 -18.19 -14.28
CA SER A 362 20.34 -19.41 -13.48
C SER A 362 21.71 -20.00 -13.21
N SER A 363 21.85 -20.76 -12.13
CA SER A 363 23.01 -21.62 -11.92
C SER A 363 22.68 -22.86 -11.11
N ASN A 364 23.53 -23.88 -11.27
CA ASN A 364 23.49 -25.11 -10.50
C ASN A 364 24.49 -25.08 -9.33
N LEU A 365 24.89 -23.88 -8.89
CA LEU A 365 25.85 -23.75 -7.79
C LEU A 365 25.24 -24.33 -6.51
N ALA A 366 26.03 -25.20 -5.87
CA ALA A 366 25.68 -25.80 -4.59
C ALA A 366 25.43 -24.72 -3.54
N GLU A 367 24.51 -25.02 -2.63
CA GLU A 367 24.31 -24.21 -1.44
C GLU A 367 25.56 -24.29 -0.53
N THR A 368 26.05 -23.14 -0.09
CA THR A 368 27.21 -23.01 0.80
C THR A 368 26.82 -22.74 2.25
N GLY A 369 25.58 -22.32 2.50
CA GLY A 369 25.02 -22.15 3.84
C GLY A 369 23.94 -21.08 3.93
N LEU A 370 23.09 -21.20 4.96
CA LEU A 370 22.04 -20.23 5.28
C LEU A 370 22.59 -19.11 6.18
N SER A 371 22.12 -17.88 5.97
CA SER A 371 22.49 -16.74 6.81
C SER A 371 21.88 -16.86 8.20
N THR A 372 22.62 -16.43 9.23
CA THR A 372 22.20 -16.44 10.64
C THR A 372 21.57 -15.13 11.11
N VAL A 373 21.53 -14.11 10.25
CA VAL A 373 20.93 -12.80 10.55
C VAL A 373 19.70 -12.57 9.67
N SER A 374 18.77 -11.75 10.13
CA SER A 374 17.47 -11.57 9.46
C SER A 374 17.60 -10.91 8.10
N PHE A 375 16.66 -11.18 7.18
CA PHE A 375 16.53 -10.37 5.96
C PHE A 375 16.16 -8.93 6.31
N TYR A 376 16.84 -7.99 5.65
CA TYR A 376 16.40 -6.60 5.56
C TYR A 376 15.77 -6.33 4.20
N ILE A 377 14.79 -5.43 4.16
CA ILE A 377 14.23 -4.84 2.94
C ILE A 377 14.75 -3.41 2.83
N GLY A 378 15.20 -3.00 1.65
CA GLY A 378 15.80 -1.68 1.40
C GLY A 378 17.31 -1.58 1.69
N ALA A 379 17.91 -2.65 2.19
CA ALA A 379 19.34 -2.79 2.50
C ALA A 379 19.71 -4.28 2.60
N ASP A 380 21.00 -4.57 2.77
CA ASP A 380 21.52 -5.88 3.20
C ASP A 380 21.79 -5.88 4.71
N ASN A 381 21.47 -6.99 5.37
CA ASN A 381 21.87 -7.23 6.75
C ASN A 381 23.26 -7.89 6.78
N THR A 382 24.30 -7.07 6.85
CA THR A 382 25.69 -7.53 6.95
C THR A 382 26.07 -7.83 8.39
N SER A 383 25.97 -9.09 8.80
CA SER A 383 26.34 -9.58 10.14
C SER A 383 25.71 -8.78 11.29
N GLY A 384 24.44 -8.40 11.14
CA GLY A 384 23.69 -7.63 12.14
C GLY A 384 23.69 -6.11 11.91
N SER A 385 24.41 -5.62 10.91
CA SER A 385 24.49 -4.20 10.56
C SER A 385 23.95 -3.95 9.15
N ALA A 386 23.07 -2.95 8.99
CA ALA A 386 22.54 -2.58 7.68
C ALA A 386 23.60 -1.93 6.79
N ALA A 387 23.69 -2.37 5.54
CA ALA A 387 24.60 -1.85 4.51
C ALA A 387 23.92 -1.84 3.14
N ASN A 388 24.56 -1.23 2.13
CA ASN A 388 24.09 -1.18 0.74
C ASN A 388 22.64 -0.70 0.61
N TYR A 389 22.33 0.47 1.15
CA TYR A 389 20.99 1.04 1.11
C TYR A 389 20.55 1.39 -0.31
N THR A 390 19.31 1.06 -0.65
CA THR A 390 18.68 1.46 -1.91
C THR A 390 17.69 2.60 -1.71
N ASN A 391 17.33 3.28 -2.79
CA ASN A 391 16.34 4.37 -2.81
C ASN A 391 15.09 4.03 -3.65
N ARG A 392 14.85 2.74 -3.90
CA ARG A 392 13.78 2.26 -4.77
C ARG A 392 12.50 2.00 -4.00
N GLN A 393 11.38 2.49 -4.53
CA GLN A 393 10.07 2.25 -3.94
C GLN A 393 9.65 0.78 -4.09
N PHE A 394 9.22 0.18 -2.99
CA PHE A 394 8.64 -1.16 -2.94
C PHE A 394 7.13 -1.10 -2.82
N ALA A 395 6.43 -1.79 -3.74
CA ALA A 395 4.98 -1.96 -3.71
C ALA A 395 4.55 -3.39 -3.33
N PHE A 396 5.50 -4.30 -3.17
CA PHE A 396 5.30 -5.67 -2.69
C PHE A 396 6.65 -6.32 -2.39
N SER A 397 6.72 -7.21 -1.40
CA SER A 397 7.86 -8.10 -1.17
C SER A 397 7.41 -9.47 -0.68
N HIS A 398 8.17 -10.52 -0.94
CA HIS A 398 7.92 -11.84 -0.36
C HIS A 398 9.19 -12.59 0.03
N ILE A 399 9.03 -13.55 0.94
CA ILE A 399 9.99 -14.59 1.33
C ILE A 399 9.22 -15.91 1.40
N GLY A 400 9.75 -16.97 0.79
CA GLY A 400 9.04 -18.24 0.62
C GLY A 400 9.95 -19.45 0.38
N ASP A 401 9.34 -20.61 0.21
CA ASP A 401 9.99 -21.84 -0.25
C ASP A 401 10.25 -21.76 -1.77
N GLY A 402 11.12 -22.63 -2.29
CA GLY A 402 11.49 -22.70 -3.70
C GLY A 402 10.29 -22.84 -4.64
N LEU A 403 10.32 -22.06 -5.71
CA LEU A 403 9.35 -21.99 -6.79
C LEU A 403 9.96 -22.60 -8.06
N THR A 404 9.20 -23.47 -8.72
CA THR A 404 9.52 -23.93 -10.08
C THR A 404 9.35 -22.79 -11.09
N ASP A 405 9.75 -23.02 -12.35
CA ASP A 405 9.56 -22.05 -13.43
C ASP A 405 8.09 -21.67 -13.62
N GLN A 406 7.19 -22.66 -13.59
CA GLN A 406 5.75 -22.45 -13.70
C GLN A 406 5.20 -21.69 -12.47
N GLU A 407 5.65 -22.02 -11.27
CA GLU A 407 5.24 -21.32 -10.05
C GLU A 407 5.74 -19.89 -9.99
N SER A 408 6.98 -19.64 -10.42
CA SER A 408 7.58 -18.31 -10.54
C SER A 408 6.80 -17.45 -11.53
N PHE A 409 6.35 -18.07 -12.62
CA PHE A 409 5.49 -17.45 -13.61
C PHE A 409 4.12 -17.05 -13.02
N LEU A 410 3.44 -17.97 -12.34
CA LEU A 410 2.12 -17.71 -11.74
C LEU A 410 2.22 -16.64 -10.66
N PHE A 411 3.28 -16.71 -9.85
CA PHE A 411 3.56 -15.72 -8.81
C PHE A 411 3.67 -14.31 -9.40
N ASN A 412 4.44 -14.15 -10.49
CA ASN A 412 4.56 -12.86 -11.17
C ASN A 412 3.19 -12.33 -11.63
N GLN A 413 2.40 -13.16 -12.31
CA GLN A 413 1.07 -12.79 -12.81
C GLN A 413 0.12 -12.35 -11.69
N ILE A 414 0.14 -13.04 -10.55
CA ILE A 414 -0.70 -12.73 -9.39
C ILE A 414 -0.27 -11.41 -8.74
N VAL A 415 1.04 -11.17 -8.61
CA VAL A 415 1.55 -9.90 -8.09
C VAL A 415 1.19 -8.75 -9.04
N GLU A 416 1.37 -8.90 -10.36
CA GLU A 416 0.98 -7.84 -11.31
C GLU A 416 -0.53 -7.54 -11.26
N LYS A 417 -1.37 -8.58 -11.20
CA LYS A 417 -2.83 -8.43 -11.03
C LYS A 417 -3.17 -7.63 -9.77
N TYR A 418 -2.49 -7.91 -8.66
CA TYR A 418 -2.63 -7.16 -7.41
C TYR A 418 -2.22 -5.69 -7.56
N GLN A 419 -1.11 -5.40 -8.25
CA GLN A 419 -0.66 -4.02 -8.47
C GLN A 419 -1.61 -3.24 -9.39
N VAL A 420 -2.18 -3.88 -10.41
CA VAL A 420 -3.16 -3.26 -11.30
C VAL A 420 -4.49 -2.99 -10.59
N ALA A 421 -4.94 -3.90 -9.72
CA ALA A 421 -6.14 -3.68 -8.90
C ALA A 421 -6.04 -2.44 -7.98
N LEU A 422 -4.80 -2.01 -7.68
CA LEU A 422 -4.49 -0.83 -6.89
C LEU A 422 -4.05 0.38 -7.74
N SER A 423 -4.19 0.30 -9.07
CA SER A 423 -3.80 1.35 -10.02
C SER A 423 -2.33 1.78 -9.88
N ARG A 424 -1.44 0.84 -9.54
CA ARG A 424 -0.01 1.12 -9.31
C ARG A 424 0.96 0.16 -10.00
N GLY A 425 0.45 -0.70 -10.90
CA GLY A 425 1.27 -1.53 -11.78
C GLY A 425 2.18 -0.67 -12.67
N VAL A 426 3.42 -1.12 -12.90
CA VAL A 426 4.44 -0.42 -13.70
C VAL A 426 4.86 -1.18 -14.95
N GLN A 427 4.39 -2.42 -15.11
CA GLN A 427 4.43 -3.11 -16.39
C GLN A 427 3.43 -2.44 -17.35
N ALA A 428 3.73 -2.44 -18.65
CA ALA A 428 2.73 -2.11 -19.67
C ALA A 428 1.48 -2.97 -19.46
N ALA A 429 0.29 -2.45 -19.80
CA ALA A 429 -0.97 -3.18 -19.67
C ALA A 429 -0.81 -4.58 -20.26
N GLN A 430 -0.81 -5.59 -19.39
CA GLN A 430 -0.56 -6.95 -19.83
C GLN A 430 -1.83 -7.50 -20.45
N SER A 431 -1.65 -8.28 -21.49
CA SER A 431 -2.75 -8.82 -22.27
C SER A 431 -3.63 -9.77 -21.45
N PHE A 432 -3.06 -10.43 -20.44
CA PHE A 432 -3.77 -11.39 -19.61
C PHE A 432 -3.19 -11.48 -18.19
N TYR A 433 -4.06 -11.46 -17.19
CA TYR A 433 -3.74 -11.67 -15.78
C TYR A 433 -4.25 -13.04 -15.28
N TYR A 434 -3.61 -13.58 -14.23
CA TYR A 434 -4.00 -14.86 -13.64
C TYR A 434 -5.50 -14.93 -13.32
N ASN A 435 -6.15 -16.01 -13.77
CA ASN A 435 -7.54 -16.33 -13.49
C ASN A 435 -7.62 -17.68 -12.77
N SER A 436 -8.16 -17.67 -11.56
CA SER A 436 -8.34 -18.86 -10.73
C SER A 436 -9.36 -19.86 -11.29
N ALA A 437 -10.17 -19.46 -12.27
CA ALA A 437 -11.07 -20.37 -12.98
C ALA A 437 -10.35 -21.26 -14.00
N TYR A 438 -9.12 -20.93 -14.38
CA TYR A 438 -8.32 -21.71 -15.34
C TYR A 438 -7.26 -22.53 -14.62
N SER A 439 -6.85 -23.64 -15.25
CA SER A 439 -5.69 -24.40 -14.78
C SER A 439 -4.42 -23.56 -14.81
N ASN A 440 -3.40 -23.98 -14.06
CA ASN A 440 -2.11 -23.32 -14.05
C ASN A 440 -1.45 -23.36 -15.45
N GLU A 441 -1.59 -24.46 -16.16
CA GLU A 441 -1.11 -24.66 -17.53
C GLU A 441 -1.82 -23.72 -18.51
N ALA A 442 -3.14 -23.58 -18.39
CA ALA A 442 -3.93 -22.68 -19.22
C ALA A 442 -3.56 -21.21 -18.97
N ASN A 443 -3.37 -20.81 -17.71
CA ASN A 443 -2.89 -19.47 -17.37
C ASN A 443 -1.50 -19.19 -17.98
N THR A 444 -0.60 -20.17 -17.99
CA THR A 444 0.72 -20.06 -18.64
C THR A 444 0.60 -19.91 -20.16
N TYR A 445 -0.25 -20.70 -20.80
CA TYR A 445 -0.47 -20.65 -22.24
C TYR A 445 -1.10 -19.33 -22.71
N LEU A 446 -2.10 -18.82 -21.99
CA LEU A 446 -2.79 -17.57 -22.37
C LEU A 446 -1.87 -16.36 -22.31
N TYR A 447 -0.95 -16.34 -21.35
CA TYR A 447 0.06 -15.29 -21.28
C TYR A 447 1.05 -15.34 -22.43
N SER A 448 1.61 -16.52 -22.74
CA SER A 448 2.64 -16.66 -23.77
C SER A 448 2.12 -16.31 -25.16
N THR A 449 0.82 -16.48 -25.38
CA THR A 449 0.13 -16.14 -26.62
C THR A 449 -0.34 -14.69 -26.68
N GLN A 450 -0.20 -13.92 -25.59
CA GLN A 450 -0.66 -12.54 -25.45
C GLN A 450 -2.15 -12.33 -25.80
N ILE A 451 -2.98 -13.33 -25.58
CA ILE A 451 -4.42 -13.30 -25.93
C ILE A 451 -5.18 -12.43 -24.92
N THR A 452 -5.89 -11.40 -25.41
CA THR A 452 -6.45 -10.31 -24.60
C THR A 452 -7.95 -10.40 -24.31
N GLY A 453 -8.69 -11.30 -24.96
CA GLY A 453 -10.16 -11.28 -24.96
C GLY A 453 -10.80 -12.58 -24.50
N THR A 454 -11.85 -12.49 -23.68
CA THR A 454 -12.69 -13.63 -23.26
C THR A 454 -13.35 -14.37 -24.45
N THR A 455 -13.60 -13.67 -25.56
CA THR A 455 -14.13 -14.24 -26.81
C THR A 455 -13.12 -15.18 -27.48
N GLN A 456 -11.83 -14.83 -27.48
CA GLN A 456 -10.76 -15.68 -28.05
C GLN A 456 -10.50 -16.94 -27.22
N VAL A 457 -10.76 -16.89 -25.90
CA VAL A 457 -10.59 -18.04 -25.00
C VAL A 457 -11.64 -19.13 -25.25
N SER A 458 -12.89 -18.77 -25.56
CA SER A 458 -13.95 -19.76 -25.82
C SER A 458 -13.70 -20.61 -27.07
N ASP A 459 -13.26 -20.00 -28.16
CA ASP A 459 -12.95 -20.69 -29.43
C ASP A 459 -11.72 -21.61 -29.32
N LEU A 460 -10.77 -21.28 -28.43
CA LEU A 460 -9.54 -22.06 -28.25
C LEU A 460 -9.66 -23.12 -27.16
N LEU A 461 -10.44 -22.92 -26.10
CA LEU A 461 -10.75 -24.00 -25.15
C LEU A 461 -11.56 -25.10 -25.85
N TYR A 462 -12.44 -24.72 -26.79
CA TYR A 462 -13.11 -25.64 -27.70
C TYR A 462 -12.12 -26.40 -28.60
N LYS A 463 -11.11 -25.70 -29.17
CA LYS A 463 -10.05 -26.35 -29.96
C LYS A 463 -9.14 -27.25 -29.13
N TRP A 464 -8.74 -26.84 -27.92
CA TRP A 464 -7.87 -27.60 -27.03
C TRP A 464 -8.57 -28.86 -26.50
N CYS A 465 -9.82 -28.73 -26.04
CA CYS A 465 -10.68 -29.87 -25.70
C CYS A 465 -10.90 -30.78 -26.92
N SER A 466 -11.02 -30.25 -28.13
CA SER A 466 -11.16 -31.08 -29.34
C SER A 466 -9.88 -31.87 -29.65
N THR A 467 -8.69 -31.31 -29.47
CA THR A 467 -7.42 -32.04 -29.68
C THR A 467 -7.22 -33.16 -28.66
N GLU A 468 -7.52 -32.93 -27.37
CA GLU A 468 -7.46 -33.98 -26.36
C GLU A 468 -8.58 -35.02 -26.55
N TRP A 469 -9.76 -34.61 -27.05
CA TRP A 469 -10.83 -35.53 -27.46
C TRP A 469 -10.43 -36.44 -28.62
N TYR A 470 -9.66 -35.95 -29.60
CA TYR A 470 -9.16 -36.77 -30.71
C TYR A 470 -8.10 -37.78 -30.24
N GLU A 471 -7.25 -37.44 -29.27
CA GLU A 471 -6.31 -38.39 -28.67
C GLU A 471 -6.99 -39.44 -27.78
N TRP A 472 -8.11 -39.08 -27.14
CA TRP A 472 -8.94 -40.01 -26.35
C TRP A 472 -9.76 -40.95 -27.25
N LEU A 473 -10.36 -40.45 -28.34
CA LEU A 473 -11.03 -41.27 -29.36
C LEU A 473 -10.06 -42.11 -30.20
N GLY A 474 -8.82 -41.68 -30.38
CA GLY A 474 -7.78 -42.45 -31.08
C GLY A 474 -7.35 -43.73 -30.34
N LYS A 475 -7.62 -43.83 -29.03
CA LYS A 475 -7.32 -45.02 -28.21
C LYS A 475 -8.48 -45.98 -28.03
N TYR A 476 -9.72 -45.58 -28.33
CA TYR A 476 -10.89 -46.46 -28.28
C TYR A 476 -11.59 -46.46 -29.65
N LYS A 477 -11.39 -47.53 -30.42
CA LYS A 477 -12.18 -47.82 -31.62
C LYS A 477 -13.65 -47.95 -31.25
N PHE A 478 -14.41 -46.86 -31.31
CA PHE A 478 -15.86 -46.91 -31.44
C PHE A 478 -16.23 -46.67 -32.90
N ASN A 479 -16.74 -47.73 -33.52
CA ASN A 479 -17.40 -47.67 -34.81
C ASN A 479 -18.59 -46.70 -34.72
N SER A 480 -18.67 -45.81 -35.72
CA SER A 480 -19.86 -45.18 -36.29
C SER A 480 -21.16 -45.29 -35.47
N LEU A 481 -21.68 -44.15 -35.00
CA LEU A 481 -23.07 -43.70 -35.21
C LEU A 481 -23.39 -42.53 -34.26
N TRP A 482 -24.15 -41.57 -34.79
CA TRP A 482 -24.80 -40.42 -34.12
C TRP A 482 -23.94 -39.18 -33.86
N PHE A 483 -23.97 -38.24 -34.80
CA PHE A 483 -24.47 -36.90 -34.52
C PHE A 483 -25.16 -36.36 -35.77
N ASN A 484 -26.49 -36.33 -35.73
CA ASN A 484 -27.32 -35.51 -36.61
C ASN A 484 -28.05 -34.51 -35.71
N THR A 485 -27.94 -33.24 -36.11
CA THR A 485 -28.84 -32.09 -35.86
C THR A 485 -28.98 -31.48 -34.44
N ARG A 486 -28.53 -30.21 -34.35
CA ARG A 486 -29.25 -28.94 -33.99
C ARG A 486 -28.19 -27.95 -33.48
N THR A 487 -27.94 -26.72 -33.98
CA THR A 487 -28.80 -25.56 -34.32
C THR A 487 -29.95 -25.37 -33.35
N GLU A 488 -29.68 -24.77 -32.19
CA GLU A 488 -29.98 -23.37 -31.83
C GLU A 488 -29.25 -22.99 -30.53
#